data_AF-A0A516H6I9-F1
#
_entry.id   AF-A0A516H6I9-F1
#
_cell.length_a   1.000
_cell.length_b   1.000
_cell.length_c   1.000
_cell.angle_alpha   90.00
_cell.angle_beta   90.00
_cell.angle_gamma   90.00
#
_symmetry.space_group_name_H-M   'P 1'
#
loop_
_entity.id
_entity.type
_entity.pdbx_description
1 polymer ?
#
loop_
_entity_poly.entity_id
_entity_poly.type
_entity_poly.pdbx_seq_one_letter_code
_entity_poly.pdbx_strand_id
1 'polypeptide(L)'
;MKIRNVMRCIMLMGLATLLLLPSGATAENDRHAGYYYPPITSRETYKARAVVMPEADSDVRLNFITGMAFQQNQRPYPPSFVMFAKGERFERMIIVGIGSNGFRGIYQARAVLAQMTSIARTSPVFRENNVQDLLTFLDLARMLGFEELTVSDGQSFAHRIALK
;
A
#
# COMPACT_ATOMS: atom_id res chain seq x y z
N MET A 1 -14.73 78.57 23.07
CA MET A 1 -13.29 78.91 22.90
C MET A 1 -12.54 77.62 22.55
N LYS A 2 -11.80 77.62 21.43
CA LYS A 2 -11.16 76.47 20.77
C LYS A 2 -10.14 75.71 21.64
N ILE A 3 -10.20 74.37 21.62
CA ILE A 3 -9.08 73.45 21.93
C ILE A 3 -9.29 72.21 21.03
N ARG A 4 -8.69 72.07 19.84
CA ARG A 4 -7.29 71.78 19.46
C ARG A 4 -6.88 70.31 19.70
N ASN A 5 -6.81 69.58 18.58
CA ASN A 5 -5.84 68.52 18.25
C ASN A 5 -5.77 67.25 19.09
N VAL A 6 -6.49 66.19 18.69
CA VAL A 6 -6.01 64.79 18.77
C VAL A 6 -6.66 63.98 17.64
N MET A 7 -6.29 64.22 16.38
CA MET A 7 -6.76 63.40 15.26
C MET A 7 -5.61 63.21 14.28
N ARG A 8 -4.67 62.34 14.67
CA ARG A 8 -3.60 61.72 13.86
C ARG A 8 -2.63 61.03 14.81
N CYS A 9 -2.91 59.78 15.17
CA CYS A 9 -1.95 58.76 15.65
C CYS A 9 -2.70 57.48 16.03
N ILE A 10 -3.40 56.84 15.10
CA ILE A 10 -3.64 55.40 15.17
C ILE A 10 -2.82 54.79 14.04
N MET A 11 -1.53 54.79 14.33
CA MET A 11 -0.45 54.16 13.60
C MET A 11 -0.51 52.66 13.88
N LEU A 12 -0.54 51.88 12.81
CA LEU A 12 0.00 50.53 12.66
C LEU A 12 0.29 49.77 13.97
N MET A 13 -0.57 48.81 14.31
CA MET A 13 -0.15 47.64 15.07
C MET A 13 -0.72 46.41 14.37
N GLY A 14 0.18 45.74 13.63
CA GLY A 14 -0.14 44.62 12.77
C GLY A 14 -0.64 43.42 13.56
N LEU A 15 -1.71 42.82 13.04
CA LEU A 15 -2.11 41.47 13.39
C LEU A 15 -2.34 40.70 12.09
N ALA A 16 -1.24 40.42 11.39
CA ALA A 16 -1.21 39.42 10.34
C ALA A 16 -1.11 38.04 11.02
N THR A 17 -2.22 37.56 11.54
CA THR A 17 -2.35 36.16 12.00
C THR A 17 -2.37 35.29 10.76
N LEU A 18 -1.18 34.87 10.32
CA LEU A 18 -1.02 33.82 9.33
C LEU A 18 -1.62 32.54 9.92
N LEU A 19 -2.84 32.22 9.51
CA LEU A 19 -3.49 30.94 9.78
C LEU A 19 -2.58 29.85 9.20
N LEU A 20 -1.76 29.23 10.06
CA LEU A 20 -1.24 27.89 9.83
C LEU A 20 -2.47 26.98 9.73
N LEU A 21 -2.95 26.77 8.51
CA LEU A 21 -3.82 25.65 8.22
C LEU A 21 -2.99 24.40 8.54
N PRO A 22 -3.35 23.60 9.56
CA PRO A 22 -2.76 22.30 9.68
C PRO A 22 -3.10 21.57 8.37
N SER A 23 -2.09 21.20 7.60
CA SER A 23 -2.23 20.21 6.55
C SER A 23 -2.62 18.91 7.24
N GLY A 24 -3.91 18.78 7.58
CA GLY A 24 -4.49 17.53 7.99
C GLY A 24 -4.25 16.60 6.83
N ALA A 25 -3.29 15.69 7.01
CA ALA A 25 -3.17 14.52 6.15
C ALA A 25 -4.58 13.96 6.07
N THR A 26 -5.17 14.03 4.88
CA THR A 26 -6.43 13.37 4.61
C THR A 26 -6.21 11.93 5.03
N ALA A 27 -6.84 11.54 6.14
CA ALA A 27 -6.95 10.15 6.48
C ALA A 27 -7.71 9.55 5.30
N GLU A 28 -6.97 9.01 4.34
CA GLU A 28 -7.53 8.23 3.24
C GLU A 28 -8.50 7.28 3.93
N ASN A 29 -9.79 7.46 3.65
CA ASN A 29 -10.84 6.68 4.27
C ASN A 29 -10.70 5.26 3.72
N ASP A 30 -9.76 4.51 4.29
CA ASP A 30 -9.43 3.16 3.93
C ASP A 30 -10.58 2.28 4.37
N ARG A 31 -11.62 2.25 3.54
CA ARG A 31 -12.82 1.42 3.71
C ARG A 31 -12.51 -0.08 3.82
N HIS A 32 -11.28 -0.50 3.53
CA HIS A 32 -10.85 -1.88 3.70
C HIS A 32 -10.35 -2.14 5.14
N ALA A 33 -9.81 -1.12 5.81
CA ALA A 33 -9.49 -1.16 7.23
C ALA A 33 -10.77 -1.26 8.06
N GLY A 34 -10.74 -2.07 9.11
CA GLY A 34 -11.91 -2.41 9.93
C GLY A 34 -12.84 -3.46 9.32
N TYR A 35 -12.66 -3.80 8.03
CA TYR A 35 -13.42 -4.87 7.36
C TYR A 35 -12.55 -6.11 7.08
N TYR A 36 -11.40 -5.93 6.41
CA TYR A 36 -10.48 -7.05 6.08
C TYR A 36 -9.29 -7.16 7.05
N TYR A 37 -8.90 -6.07 7.69
CA TYR A 37 -7.73 -5.98 8.57
C TYR A 37 -7.92 -4.84 9.59
N PRO A 38 -7.24 -4.85 10.75
CA PRO A 38 -7.30 -3.74 11.73
C PRO A 38 -6.73 -2.43 11.14
N PRO A 39 -6.98 -1.26 11.75
CA PRO A 39 -6.40 0.00 11.29
C PRO A 39 -4.89 -0.08 11.03
N ILE A 40 -4.42 0.64 10.00
CA ILE A 40 -3.01 0.61 9.57
C ILE A 40 -2.08 1.00 10.72
N THR A 41 -1.34 0.01 11.22
CA THR A 41 -0.40 0.14 12.34
C THR A 41 0.96 0.70 11.92
N SER A 42 1.37 0.46 10.67
CA SER A 42 2.65 0.91 10.15
C SER A 42 2.62 1.08 8.63
N ARG A 43 3.52 1.91 8.11
CA ARG A 43 3.62 2.24 6.69
C ARG A 43 5.07 2.19 6.23
N GLU A 44 5.30 1.80 4.99
CA GLU A 44 6.57 1.98 4.31
C GLU A 44 6.36 2.41 2.85
N THR A 45 7.39 3.01 2.26
CA THR A 45 7.46 3.26 0.83
C THR A 45 8.54 2.36 0.25
N TYR A 46 8.15 1.47 -0.64
CA TYR A 46 9.07 0.66 -1.41
C TYR A 46 9.37 1.34 -2.74
N LYS A 47 10.64 1.62 -3.00
CA LYS A 47 11.11 2.14 -4.28
C LYS A 47 11.37 0.95 -5.19
N ALA A 48 10.42 0.68 -6.07
CA ALA A 48 10.55 -0.41 -7.02
C ALA A 48 11.63 -0.09 -8.05
N ARG A 49 12.38 -1.12 -8.43
CA ARG A 49 13.40 -1.00 -9.49
C ARG A 49 12.81 -1.27 -10.86
N ALA A 50 11.65 -1.92 -10.88
CA ALA A 50 10.98 -2.30 -12.10
C ALA A 50 10.03 -1.21 -12.60
N VAL A 51 9.92 -1.13 -13.93
CA VAL A 51 9.01 -0.21 -14.61
C VAL A 51 7.66 -0.91 -14.79
N VAL A 52 6.58 -0.14 -14.73
CA VAL A 52 5.23 -0.62 -15.05
C VAL A 52 5.20 -1.09 -16.49
N MET A 53 4.65 -2.28 -16.73
CA MET A 53 4.49 -2.81 -18.08
C MET A 53 3.47 -1.96 -18.86
N PRO A 54 3.70 -1.65 -20.15
CA PRO A 54 2.75 -0.89 -20.97
C PRO A 54 1.33 -1.48 -20.97
N GLU A 55 1.21 -2.80 -20.90
CA GLU A 55 -0.02 -3.58 -20.86
C GLU A 55 -0.64 -3.71 -19.45
N ALA A 56 -0.03 -3.12 -18.41
CA ALA A 56 -0.53 -3.24 -17.04
C ALA A 56 -1.86 -2.52 -16.84
N ASP A 57 -2.94 -3.29 -16.75
CA ASP A 57 -4.30 -2.79 -16.52
C ASP A 57 -5.02 -3.56 -15.40
N SER A 58 -6.31 -3.28 -15.22
CA SER A 58 -7.16 -3.95 -14.23
C SER A 58 -7.26 -5.45 -14.47
N ASP A 59 -7.29 -5.89 -15.72
CA ASP A 59 -7.48 -7.30 -16.09
C ASP A 59 -6.21 -8.10 -15.82
N VAL A 60 -5.04 -7.53 -16.13
CA VAL A 60 -3.74 -8.11 -15.76
C VAL A 60 -3.64 -8.33 -14.26
N ARG A 61 -4.01 -7.34 -13.44
CA ARG A 61 -4.00 -7.47 -11.98
C ARG A 61 -5.00 -8.50 -11.47
N LEU A 62 -6.21 -8.50 -12.00
CA LEU A 62 -7.24 -9.45 -11.61
C LEU A 62 -6.86 -10.89 -11.98
N ASN A 63 -6.34 -11.10 -13.18
CA ASN A 63 -5.86 -12.39 -13.66
C ASN A 63 -4.68 -12.89 -12.82
N PHE A 64 -3.76 -12.00 -12.43
CA PHE A 64 -2.67 -12.32 -11.54
C PHE A 64 -3.17 -12.84 -10.18
N ILE A 65 -4.07 -12.10 -9.53
CA ILE A 65 -4.67 -12.49 -8.24
C ILE A 65 -5.42 -13.82 -8.36
N THR A 66 -6.19 -14.00 -9.44
CA THR A 66 -6.96 -15.21 -9.71
C THR A 66 -6.04 -16.42 -9.89
N GLY A 67 -4.97 -16.26 -10.67
CA GLY A 67 -3.96 -17.31 -10.87
C GLY A 67 -3.26 -17.71 -9.57
N MET A 68 -2.88 -16.73 -8.74
CA MET A 68 -2.28 -16.98 -7.42
C MET A 68 -3.25 -17.73 -6.49
N ALA A 69 -4.50 -17.30 -6.43
CA ALA A 69 -5.53 -17.97 -5.62
C ALA A 69 -5.79 -19.40 -6.10
N PHE A 70 -5.85 -19.63 -7.41
CA PHE A 70 -5.98 -20.96 -7.99
C PHE A 70 -4.82 -21.87 -7.60
N GLN A 71 -3.57 -21.39 -7.72
CA GLN A 71 -2.37 -22.14 -7.32
C GLN A 71 -2.34 -22.45 -5.82
N GLN A 72 -2.80 -21.53 -4.96
CA GLN A 72 -2.89 -21.79 -3.52
C GLN A 72 -3.92 -22.88 -3.20
N ASN A 73 -5.09 -22.86 -3.86
CA ASN A 73 -6.17 -23.81 -3.63
C ASN A 73 -5.90 -25.23 -4.17
N GLN A 74 -4.93 -25.41 -5.07
CA GLN A 74 -4.51 -26.73 -5.53
C GLN A 74 -3.66 -27.50 -4.51
N ARG A 75 -3.23 -26.86 -3.43
CA ARG A 75 -2.38 -27.51 -2.43
C ARG A 75 -3.20 -28.48 -1.58
N PRO A 76 -2.61 -29.62 -1.13
CA PRO A 76 -3.31 -30.62 -0.33
C PRO A 76 -3.53 -30.20 1.13
N TYR A 77 -3.27 -28.93 1.47
CA TYR A 77 -3.38 -28.36 2.81
C TYR A 77 -3.96 -26.95 2.72
N PRO A 78 -4.66 -26.49 3.77
CA PRO A 78 -5.28 -25.16 3.76
C PRO A 78 -4.24 -24.04 3.63
N PRO A 79 -4.55 -22.95 2.91
CA PRO A 79 -3.67 -21.81 2.80
C PRO A 79 -3.46 -21.13 4.16
N SER A 80 -2.22 -20.67 4.43
CA SER A 80 -1.88 -19.90 5.63
C SER A 80 -2.10 -18.39 5.46
N PHE A 81 -2.33 -17.94 4.23
CA PHE A 81 -2.68 -16.57 3.92
C PHE A 81 -3.56 -16.54 2.66
N VAL A 82 -4.38 -15.50 2.55
CA VAL A 82 -5.14 -15.17 1.34
C VAL A 82 -4.60 -13.90 0.72
N MET A 83 -4.73 -13.79 -0.60
CA MET A 83 -4.35 -12.61 -1.38
C MET A 83 -5.53 -12.19 -2.25
N PHE A 84 -5.83 -10.90 -2.28
CA PHE A 84 -6.86 -10.33 -3.12
C PHE A 84 -6.54 -8.88 -3.50
N ALA A 85 -7.22 -8.37 -4.52
CA ALA A 85 -7.10 -6.96 -4.92
C ALA A 85 -8.39 -6.18 -4.65
N LYS A 86 -8.21 -4.90 -4.35
CA LYS A 86 -9.26 -3.89 -4.14
C LYS A 86 -8.86 -2.59 -4.83
N GLY A 87 -9.74 -1.60 -4.76
CA GLY A 87 -9.67 -0.39 -5.58
C GLY A 87 -10.60 -0.49 -6.79
N GLU A 88 -10.80 0.64 -7.47
CA GLU A 88 -11.70 0.69 -8.63
C GLU A 88 -11.12 -0.05 -9.84
N ARG A 89 -9.79 -0.15 -9.91
CA ARG A 89 -9.05 -0.83 -10.97
C ARG A 89 -8.16 -1.95 -10.41
N PHE A 90 -8.48 -2.50 -9.24
CA PHE A 90 -7.68 -3.54 -8.58
C PHE A 90 -6.23 -3.13 -8.25
N GLU A 91 -5.96 -1.84 -8.06
CA GLU A 91 -4.63 -1.28 -7.84
C GLU A 91 -4.06 -1.51 -6.43
N ARG A 92 -4.88 -1.93 -5.46
CA ARG A 92 -4.47 -2.20 -4.08
C ARG A 92 -4.49 -3.70 -3.78
N MET A 93 -3.31 -4.30 -3.58
CA MET A 93 -3.17 -5.69 -3.17
C MET A 93 -3.30 -5.81 -1.65
N ILE A 94 -3.99 -6.83 -1.16
CA ILE A 94 -4.15 -7.12 0.26
C ILE A 94 -3.81 -8.58 0.51
N ILE A 95 -2.97 -8.83 1.52
CA ILE A 95 -2.56 -10.16 1.96
C ILE A 95 -2.90 -10.29 3.45
N VAL A 96 -3.72 -11.29 3.79
CA VAL A 96 -4.14 -11.53 5.19
C VAL A 96 -3.75 -12.94 5.62
N GLY A 97 -3.04 -13.06 6.74
CA GLY A 97 -2.78 -14.34 7.39
C GLY A 97 -4.07 -14.96 7.89
N ILE A 98 -4.28 -16.26 7.65
CA ILE A 98 -5.50 -16.97 8.04
C ILE A 98 -5.20 -18.27 8.77
N GLY A 99 -6.13 -18.65 9.64
CA GLY A 99 -6.04 -19.87 10.45
C GLY A 99 -4.91 -19.83 11.49
N SER A 100 -4.70 -20.96 12.16
CA SER A 100 -3.67 -21.11 13.20
C SER A 100 -2.24 -21.01 12.66
N ASN A 101 -2.04 -21.31 11.37
CA ASN A 101 -0.74 -21.31 10.69
C ASN A 101 -0.43 -20.01 9.93
N GLY A 102 -1.32 -19.01 10.01
CA GLY A 102 -1.08 -17.69 9.44
C GLY A 102 0.04 -16.94 10.15
N PHE A 103 0.59 -15.93 9.46
CA PHE A 103 1.60 -15.06 10.07
C PHE A 103 0.98 -14.13 11.12
N ARG A 104 1.74 -13.84 12.18
CA ARG A 104 1.31 -13.10 13.38
C ARG A 104 2.03 -11.77 13.59
N GLY A 105 2.93 -11.41 12.68
CA GLY A 105 3.69 -10.18 12.79
C GLY A 105 4.36 -9.77 11.48
N ILE A 106 4.86 -8.53 11.45
CA ILE A 106 5.48 -7.93 10.27
C ILE A 106 6.67 -8.74 9.74
N TYR A 107 7.49 -9.32 10.62
CA TYR A 107 8.65 -10.12 10.19
C TYR A 107 8.23 -11.40 9.47
N GLN A 108 7.18 -12.07 9.93
CA GLN A 108 6.63 -13.25 9.26
C GLN A 108 5.94 -12.86 7.94
N ALA A 109 5.24 -11.71 7.90
CA ALA A 109 4.69 -11.19 6.66
C ALA A 109 5.80 -10.90 5.62
N ARG A 110 6.93 -10.30 6.04
CA ARG A 110 8.09 -10.09 5.16
C ARG A 110 8.70 -11.42 4.69
N ALA A 111 8.73 -12.45 5.54
CA ALA A 111 9.16 -13.78 5.13
C ALA A 111 8.24 -14.39 4.06
N VAL A 112 6.92 -14.18 4.15
CA VAL A 112 5.97 -14.57 3.10
C VAL A 112 6.25 -13.83 1.79
N LEU A 113 6.47 -12.50 1.83
CA LEU A 113 6.84 -11.73 0.63
C LEU A 113 8.17 -12.19 0.01
N ALA A 114 9.14 -12.59 0.83
CA ALA A 114 10.39 -13.19 0.37
C ALA A 114 10.17 -14.57 -0.28
N GLN A 115 9.33 -15.42 0.30
CA GLN A 115 8.94 -16.68 -0.34
C GLN A 115 8.24 -16.44 -1.68
N MET A 116 7.34 -15.46 -1.74
CA MET A 116 6.65 -15.09 -2.98
C MET A 116 7.60 -14.53 -4.04
N THR A 117 8.72 -13.93 -3.65
CA THR A 117 9.79 -13.57 -4.59
C THR A 117 10.36 -14.80 -5.29
N SER A 118 10.56 -15.90 -4.57
CA SER A 118 11.05 -17.15 -5.15
C SER A 118 10.05 -17.72 -6.17
N ILE A 119 8.75 -17.60 -5.90
CA ILE A 119 7.69 -18.03 -6.82
C ILE A 119 7.63 -17.11 -8.05
N ALA A 120 7.69 -15.79 -7.85
CA ALA A 120 7.68 -14.79 -8.91
C ALA A 120 8.80 -15.02 -9.94
N ARG A 121 9.98 -15.44 -9.49
CA ARG A 121 11.13 -15.77 -10.36
C ARG A 121 10.86 -16.89 -11.36
N THR A 122 9.93 -17.78 -11.07
CA THR A 122 9.55 -18.86 -11.99
C THR A 122 8.52 -18.43 -13.03
N SER A 123 7.93 -17.23 -12.90
CA SER A 123 6.89 -16.75 -13.81
C SER A 123 7.44 -16.39 -15.20
N PRO A 124 6.63 -16.53 -16.28
CA PRO A 124 7.01 -16.10 -17.61
C PRO A 124 7.43 -14.62 -17.66
N VAL A 125 6.71 -13.75 -16.95
CA VAL A 125 6.99 -12.31 -16.84
C VAL A 125 8.44 -12.05 -16.42
N PHE A 126 8.97 -12.78 -15.43
CA PHE A 126 10.35 -12.60 -14.98
C PHE A 126 11.36 -13.26 -15.91
N ARG A 127 11.00 -14.40 -16.50
CA ARG A 127 11.86 -15.15 -17.41
C ARG A 127 12.12 -14.41 -18.71
N GLU A 128 11.06 -13.88 -19.32
CA GLU A 128 11.11 -13.19 -20.61
C GLU A 128 11.83 -11.85 -20.52
N ASN A 129 11.78 -11.20 -19.35
CA ASN A 129 12.45 -9.92 -19.11
C ASN A 129 13.89 -10.07 -18.55
N ASN A 130 14.41 -11.29 -18.33
CA ASN A 130 15.74 -11.56 -17.77
C ASN A 130 16.04 -10.87 -16.42
N VAL A 131 15.01 -10.75 -15.58
CA VAL A 131 15.06 -9.97 -14.32
C VAL A 131 15.01 -10.83 -13.05
N GLN A 132 15.08 -12.16 -13.20
CA GLN A 132 14.87 -13.14 -12.14
C GLN A 132 15.76 -12.89 -10.92
N ASP A 133 17.06 -12.62 -11.12
CA ASP A 133 18.00 -12.44 -10.01
C ASP A 133 17.91 -11.04 -9.38
N LEU A 134 17.30 -10.09 -10.09
CA LEU A 134 17.26 -8.69 -9.69
C LEU A 134 16.00 -8.34 -8.91
N LEU A 135 14.85 -8.85 -9.33
CA LEU A 135 13.56 -8.36 -8.88
C LEU A 135 12.95 -9.19 -7.75
N THR A 136 12.22 -8.49 -6.89
CA THR A 136 11.43 -9.05 -5.79
C THR A 136 9.97 -9.21 -6.18
N PHE A 137 9.17 -9.84 -5.31
CA PHE A 137 7.73 -9.84 -5.43
C PHE A 137 7.13 -8.42 -5.48
N LEU A 138 7.67 -7.48 -4.70
CA LEU A 138 7.19 -6.10 -4.70
C LEU A 138 7.49 -5.40 -6.04
N ASP A 139 8.62 -5.74 -6.66
CA ASP A 139 8.93 -5.27 -8.01
C ASP A 139 7.97 -5.89 -9.04
N LEU A 140 7.62 -7.18 -8.94
CA LEU A 140 6.59 -7.80 -9.79
C LEU A 140 5.25 -7.08 -9.61
N ALA A 141 4.82 -6.85 -8.38
CA ALA A 141 3.57 -6.15 -8.10
C ALA A 141 3.57 -4.76 -8.76
N ARG A 142 4.68 -4.02 -8.66
CA ARG A 142 4.83 -2.74 -9.37
C ARG A 142 4.74 -2.89 -10.89
N MET A 143 5.42 -3.88 -11.48
CA MET A 143 5.37 -4.13 -12.93
C MET A 143 3.95 -4.35 -13.43
N LEU A 144 3.16 -5.10 -12.68
CA LEU A 144 1.74 -5.38 -12.98
C LEU A 144 0.81 -4.19 -12.68
N GLY A 145 1.36 -3.06 -12.23
CA GLY A 145 0.61 -1.83 -11.99
C GLY A 145 -0.12 -1.78 -10.65
N PHE A 146 0.26 -2.60 -9.66
CA PHE A 146 -0.19 -2.36 -8.29
C PHE A 146 0.49 -1.10 -7.73
N GLU A 147 -0.27 -0.28 -7.03
CA GLU A 147 0.19 0.98 -6.41
C GLU A 147 0.44 0.81 -4.91
N GLU A 148 -0.28 -0.13 -4.28
CA GLU A 148 -0.22 -0.36 -2.84
C GLU A 148 -0.33 -1.85 -2.53
N LEU A 149 0.37 -2.28 -1.49
CA LEU A 149 0.22 -3.59 -0.87
C LEU A 149 0.00 -3.45 0.63
N THR A 150 -1.05 -4.05 1.17
CA THR A 150 -1.29 -4.14 2.62
C THR A 150 -1.16 -5.58 3.09
N VAL A 151 -0.34 -5.83 4.11
CA VAL A 151 -0.19 -7.14 4.78
C VAL A 151 -0.71 -7.06 6.21
N SER A 152 -1.44 -8.08 6.66
CA SER A 152 -2.03 -8.10 7.99
C SER A 152 -2.22 -9.52 8.54
N ASP A 153 -2.13 -9.70 9.85
CA ASP A 153 -2.57 -10.94 10.52
C ASP A 153 -4.10 -11.01 10.69
N GLY A 154 -4.83 -9.99 10.24
CA GLY A 154 -6.27 -9.87 10.39
C GLY A 154 -6.73 -9.57 11.82
N GLN A 155 -5.81 -9.33 12.76
CA GLN A 155 -6.14 -9.17 14.18
C GLN A 155 -5.44 -7.97 14.81
N SER A 156 -4.12 -8.01 14.89
CA SER A 156 -3.33 -7.09 15.72
C SER A 156 -2.53 -6.08 14.91
N PHE A 157 -2.18 -6.40 13.66
CA PHE A 157 -1.37 -5.50 12.84
C PHE A 157 -1.83 -5.45 11.39
N ALA A 158 -1.69 -4.28 10.79
CA ALA A 158 -1.76 -4.05 9.36
C ALA A 158 -0.61 -3.13 8.94
N HIS A 159 0.18 -3.58 7.97
CA HIS A 159 1.32 -2.86 7.43
C HIS A 159 1.09 -2.55 5.97
N ARG A 160 1.21 -1.28 5.61
CA ARG A 160 0.96 -0.80 4.25
C ARG A 160 2.25 -0.41 3.55
N ILE A 161 2.41 -0.86 2.32
CA ILE A 161 3.58 -0.67 1.47
C ILE A 161 3.11 0.11 0.24
N ALA A 162 3.52 1.36 0.11
CA ALA A 162 3.32 2.13 -1.13
C ALA A 162 4.39 1.73 -2.15
N LEU A 163 3.98 1.35 -3.36
CA LEU A 163 4.85 0.91 -4.44
C LEU A 163 5.14 2.09 -5.37
N LYS A 164 6.35 2.65 -5.32
CA LYS A 164 6.76 3.79 -6.15
C LYS A 164 7.67 3.35 -7.27
#